data_AF-F0VIZ7-F1
#
_entry.id   AF-F0VIZ7-F1
#
_cell.length_a   1.000
_cell.length_b   1.000
_cell.length_c   1.000
_cell.angle_alpha   90.00
_cell.angle_beta   90.00
_cell.angle_gamma   90.00
#
_symmetry.space_group_name_H-M   'P 1'
#
loop_
_entity.id
_entity.type
_entity.pdbx_description
1 polymer ?
#
loop_
_entity_poly.entity_id
_entity_poly.type
_entity_poly.pdbx_seq_one_letter_code
_entity_poly.pdbx_strand_id
1 'polypeptide(L)'
;MGLPMATLLARRGVRLCVYDPLKPRAVQYVTQFGAVPACSVEDLGCKLRESIFSSNPELRARGTEARRQQDDAKTRMQASDPLRERRHPFLAMSSEFPHPVALQNEAHPGETNEGATPTLARQSGGERSPFGLVVCMLPTGRHVGEVLFSKHGLLDALDGHACAKNVEAPGTCRALVIDCSTIGPLQAAEVAAGAERRGHHFVDAPVSGGVPAATAGTLTFMVGGSRNDVAIASPLLRLMGSRVVHCGEAVGTGQAFKVCNNLILAASMLGVAEAFRLGEALGVDLKLLNDVVNASSGRCWSAEQYNPAPGIVDGAPASRAYAGGFSVDLIVKDLVLCRDAFEAHPLTCPVTDAALTMFRSMSDKGHGHLDIGCAFRHNT
;
A
#
# COMPACT_ATOMS: atom_id res chain seq x y z
N MET A 1 -1.14 9.28 -1.32
CA MET A 1 -0.82 8.15 -2.22
C MET A 1 -2.04 7.57 -2.93
N GLY A 2 -3.05 7.05 -2.22
CA GLY A 2 -4.17 6.31 -2.83
C GLY A 2 -4.97 7.09 -3.88
N LEU A 3 -5.34 8.36 -3.63
CA LEU A 3 -6.05 9.19 -4.60
C LEU A 3 -5.34 9.36 -5.96
N PRO A 4 -4.04 9.76 -6.05
CA PRO A 4 -3.30 9.74 -7.32
C PRO A 4 -3.36 8.39 -8.05
N MET A 5 -3.17 7.29 -7.33
CA MET A 5 -3.25 5.92 -7.89
C MET A 5 -4.64 5.63 -8.48
N ALA A 6 -5.71 5.92 -7.74
CA ALA A 6 -7.09 5.76 -8.22
C ALA A 6 -7.41 6.67 -9.42
N THR A 7 -6.96 7.94 -9.38
CA THR A 7 -7.11 8.88 -10.50
C THR A 7 -6.47 8.34 -11.78
N LEU A 8 -5.25 7.80 -11.65
CA LEU A 8 -4.45 7.28 -12.75
C LEU A 8 -5.02 5.98 -13.34
N LEU A 9 -5.60 5.11 -12.49
CA LEU A 9 -6.36 3.94 -12.95
C LEU A 9 -7.61 4.36 -13.73
N ALA A 10 -8.42 5.27 -13.18
CA ALA A 10 -9.66 5.73 -13.82
C ALA A 10 -9.40 6.40 -15.19
N ARG A 11 -8.35 7.24 -15.28
CA ARG A 11 -7.91 7.85 -16.54
C ARG A 11 -7.49 6.84 -17.62
N ARG A 12 -7.10 5.61 -17.24
CA ARG A 12 -6.81 4.50 -18.18
C ARG A 12 -8.00 3.55 -18.38
N GLY A 13 -9.23 4.00 -18.13
CA GLY A 13 -10.46 3.25 -18.41
C GLY A 13 -10.78 2.11 -17.44
N VAL A 14 -9.98 1.96 -16.37
CA VAL A 14 -10.25 0.99 -15.32
C VAL A 14 -11.48 1.46 -14.53
N ARG A 15 -12.57 0.67 -14.55
CA ARG A 15 -13.77 1.02 -13.78
C ARG A 15 -13.53 0.78 -12.29
N LEU A 16 -13.72 1.83 -11.49
CA LEU A 16 -13.45 1.82 -10.05
C LEU A 16 -14.69 2.00 -9.20
N CYS A 17 -14.63 1.48 -7.99
CA CYS A 17 -15.42 1.99 -6.86
C CYS A 17 -14.43 2.47 -5.80
N VAL A 18 -14.57 3.72 -5.33
CA VAL A 18 -13.58 4.41 -4.50
C VAL A 18 -14.23 4.92 -3.23
N TYR A 19 -13.61 4.62 -2.10
CA TYR A 19 -13.95 5.17 -0.78
C TYR A 19 -12.71 5.86 -0.21
N ASP A 20 -12.89 7.05 0.38
CA ASP A 20 -11.89 7.69 1.24
C ASP A 20 -12.66 8.58 2.23
N PRO A 21 -12.80 8.17 3.50
CA PRO A 21 -13.61 8.90 4.47
C PRO A 21 -12.99 10.24 4.90
N LEU A 22 -11.68 10.43 4.66
CA LEU A 22 -10.95 11.64 5.02
C LEU A 22 -10.97 12.67 3.87
N LYS A 23 -11.04 12.21 2.62
CA LYS A 23 -11.06 13.07 1.42
C LYS A 23 -12.33 12.94 0.55
N PRO A 24 -13.55 13.13 1.07
CA PRO A 24 -14.78 12.98 0.28
C PRO A 24 -14.86 13.90 -0.96
N ARG A 25 -14.29 15.12 -0.90
CA ARG A 25 -14.17 16.01 -2.07
C ARG A 25 -13.21 15.49 -3.15
N ALA A 26 -12.18 14.74 -2.76
CA ALA A 26 -11.25 14.14 -3.71
C ALA A 26 -11.83 12.85 -4.33
N VAL A 27 -12.64 12.11 -3.57
CA VAL A 27 -13.47 11.02 -4.13
C VAL A 27 -14.43 11.58 -5.19
N GLN A 28 -14.99 12.77 -5.00
CA GLN A 28 -15.75 13.47 -6.05
C GLN A 28 -14.91 13.81 -7.28
N TYR A 29 -13.63 14.23 -7.13
CA TYR A 29 -12.75 14.50 -8.28
C TYR A 29 -12.57 13.28 -9.19
N VAL A 30 -12.41 12.06 -8.65
CA VAL A 30 -12.22 10.87 -9.50
C VAL A 30 -13.49 10.42 -10.24
N THR A 31 -14.68 10.89 -9.87
CA THR A 31 -15.93 10.52 -10.58
C THR A 31 -15.99 11.08 -12.00
N GLN A 32 -15.29 12.18 -12.29
CA GLN A 32 -15.18 12.73 -13.66
C GLN A 32 -14.52 11.75 -14.65
N PHE A 33 -13.76 10.76 -14.14
CA PHE A 33 -13.12 9.69 -14.90
C PHE A 33 -13.90 8.37 -14.82
N GLY A 34 -15.18 8.40 -14.42
CA GLY A 34 -16.06 7.23 -14.36
C GLY A 34 -15.89 6.33 -13.12
N ALA A 35 -15.18 6.81 -12.08
CA ALA A 35 -15.15 6.12 -10.79
C ALA A 35 -16.47 6.30 -10.03
N VAL A 36 -16.97 5.23 -9.41
CA VAL A 36 -18.17 5.28 -8.56
C VAL A 36 -17.75 5.62 -7.12
N PRO A 37 -18.32 6.67 -6.50
CA PRO A 37 -18.03 7.01 -5.11
C PRO A 37 -18.78 6.06 -4.17
N ALA A 38 -18.13 5.65 -3.08
CA ALA A 38 -18.77 4.95 -1.97
C ALA A 38 -18.78 5.81 -0.69
N CYS A 39 -19.81 5.66 0.14
CA CYS A 39 -19.99 6.42 1.39
C CYS A 39 -19.60 5.64 2.66
N SER A 40 -19.42 4.32 2.56
CA SER A 40 -18.93 3.45 3.64
C SER A 40 -18.23 2.21 3.06
N VAL A 41 -17.56 1.43 3.92
CA VAL A 41 -16.98 0.13 3.53
C VAL A 41 -18.06 -0.87 3.11
N GLU A 42 -19.23 -0.85 3.77
CA GLU A 42 -20.37 -1.69 3.41
C GLU A 42 -20.99 -1.31 2.05
N ASP A 43 -21.10 -0.02 1.76
CA ASP A 43 -21.57 0.50 0.47
C ASP A 43 -20.57 0.24 -0.67
N LEU A 44 -19.25 0.36 -0.40
CA LEU A 44 -18.21 -0.11 -1.31
C LEU A 44 -18.39 -1.60 -1.61
N GLY A 45 -18.70 -2.40 -0.59
CA GLY A 45 -19.06 -3.81 -0.69
C GLY A 45 -20.36 -4.10 -1.46
N CYS A 46 -21.38 -3.25 -1.34
CA CYS A 46 -22.59 -3.31 -2.18
C CYS A 46 -22.27 -3.07 -3.65
N LYS A 47 -21.48 -2.04 -3.96
CA LYS A 47 -21.09 -1.69 -5.34
C LYS A 47 -20.14 -2.72 -5.97
N LEU A 48 -19.27 -3.33 -5.16
CA LEU A 48 -18.51 -4.54 -5.51
C LEU A 48 -19.44 -5.69 -5.95
N ARG A 49 -20.43 -6.04 -5.12
CA ARG A 49 -21.44 -7.06 -5.44
C ARG A 49 -22.15 -6.75 -6.76
N GLU A 50 -22.66 -5.54 -6.94
CA GLU A 50 -23.40 -5.15 -8.15
C GLU A 50 -22.53 -5.17 -9.42
N SER A 51 -21.28 -4.71 -9.37
CA SER A 51 -20.33 -4.73 -10.49
C SER A 51 -19.99 -6.16 -10.94
N ILE A 52 -19.88 -7.09 -9.99
CA ILE A 52 -19.62 -8.52 -10.25
C ILE A 52 -20.90 -9.20 -10.78
N PHE A 53 -22.04 -9.06 -10.09
CA PHE A 53 -23.27 -9.77 -10.46
C PHE A 53 -23.96 -9.24 -11.73
N SER A 54 -23.82 -7.95 -12.06
CA SER A 54 -24.24 -7.41 -13.38
C SER A 54 -23.44 -7.99 -14.55
N SER A 55 -22.30 -8.64 -14.26
CA SER A 55 -21.44 -9.26 -15.28
C SER A 55 -21.76 -10.73 -15.56
N ASN A 56 -22.55 -11.40 -14.71
CA ASN A 56 -22.89 -12.83 -14.85
C ASN A 56 -24.24 -13.17 -14.12
N PRO A 57 -25.35 -13.40 -14.86
CA PRO A 57 -26.65 -13.67 -14.27
C PRO A 57 -26.75 -14.94 -13.41
N GLU A 58 -25.99 -16.00 -13.72
CA GLU A 58 -26.04 -17.25 -12.94
C GLU A 58 -25.46 -17.07 -11.54
N LEU A 59 -24.35 -16.33 -11.42
CA LEU A 59 -23.77 -15.98 -10.13
C LEU A 59 -24.74 -15.13 -9.30
N ARG A 60 -25.51 -14.24 -9.93
CA ARG A 60 -26.52 -13.41 -9.25
C ARG A 60 -27.62 -14.27 -8.61
N ALA A 61 -28.12 -15.28 -9.32
CA ALA A 61 -29.11 -16.22 -8.76
C ALA A 61 -28.51 -17.01 -7.57
N ARG A 62 -27.36 -17.65 -7.77
CA ARG A 62 -26.72 -18.52 -6.76
C ARG A 62 -26.27 -17.76 -5.51
N GLY A 63 -25.76 -16.53 -5.64
CA GLY A 63 -25.39 -15.68 -4.50
C GLY A 63 -26.59 -15.23 -3.66
N THR A 64 -27.75 -15.02 -4.29
CA THR A 64 -29.01 -14.69 -3.59
C THR A 64 -29.52 -15.86 -2.75
N GLU A 65 -29.34 -17.09 -3.26
CA GLU A 65 -29.73 -18.33 -2.59
C GLU A 65 -28.77 -18.72 -1.45
N ALA A 66 -27.45 -18.64 -1.70
CA ALA A 66 -26.43 -18.87 -0.68
C ALA A 66 -26.58 -17.91 0.52
N ARG A 67 -26.91 -16.63 0.27
CA ARG A 67 -27.16 -15.67 1.34
C ARG A 67 -28.37 -16.07 2.20
N ARG A 68 -29.49 -16.52 1.60
CA ARG A 68 -30.64 -17.00 2.38
C ARG A 68 -30.24 -18.14 3.30
N GLN A 69 -29.55 -19.16 2.77
CA GLN A 69 -29.08 -20.30 3.56
C GLN A 69 -28.12 -19.88 4.69
N GLN A 70 -27.27 -18.88 4.47
CA GLN A 70 -26.31 -18.39 5.46
C GLN A 70 -26.95 -17.49 6.54
N ASP A 71 -27.94 -16.68 6.17
CA ASP A 71 -28.71 -15.86 7.11
C ASP A 71 -29.69 -16.76 7.91
N ASP A 72 -30.34 -17.76 7.28
CA ASP A 72 -31.13 -18.81 7.96
C ASP A 72 -30.30 -19.62 8.97
N ALA A 73 -29.07 -19.99 8.61
CA ALA A 73 -28.15 -20.70 9.51
C ALA A 73 -27.76 -19.87 10.73
N LYS A 74 -27.47 -18.57 10.54
CA LYS A 74 -27.21 -17.62 11.64
C LYS A 74 -28.43 -17.48 12.54
N THR A 75 -29.64 -17.36 11.97
CA THR A 75 -30.88 -17.25 12.75
C THR A 75 -31.17 -18.51 13.56
N ARG A 76 -30.94 -19.71 13.00
CA ARG A 76 -31.09 -21.00 13.73
C ARG A 76 -30.09 -21.18 14.87
N MET A 77 -28.90 -20.58 14.78
CA MET A 77 -27.89 -20.65 15.85
C MET A 77 -28.16 -19.74 17.07
N GLN A 78 -29.13 -18.81 17.01
CA GLN A 78 -29.42 -17.88 18.12
C GLN A 78 -30.46 -18.41 19.13
N ALA A 79 -30.85 -19.69 19.06
CA ALA A 79 -31.98 -20.26 19.81
C ALA A 79 -31.60 -21.15 21.02
N SER A 80 -30.36 -21.12 21.50
CA SER A 80 -29.98 -21.72 22.80
C SER A 80 -28.62 -21.22 23.31
N ASP A 81 -28.61 -20.50 24.43
CA ASP A 81 -27.42 -20.14 25.24
C ASP A 81 -27.85 -20.20 26.71
N PRO A 82 -27.08 -20.85 27.61
CA PRO A 82 -25.98 -20.13 28.25
C PRO A 82 -24.68 -20.96 28.44
N LEU A 83 -23.54 -20.47 27.92
CA LEU A 83 -22.25 -20.23 28.65
C LEU A 83 -20.95 -20.30 27.79
N ARG A 84 -20.47 -19.12 27.36
CA ARG A 84 -19.10 -18.56 27.61
C ARG A 84 -17.80 -19.20 27.03
N GLU A 85 -17.10 -18.37 26.24
CA GLU A 85 -15.61 -18.19 26.07
C GLU A 85 -14.72 -19.02 25.07
N ARG A 86 -13.98 -18.27 24.20
CA ARG A 86 -12.64 -18.48 23.55
C ARG A 86 -12.58 -18.65 22.00
N ARG A 87 -11.37 -18.67 21.41
CA ARG A 87 -10.99 -17.95 20.15
C ARG A 87 -10.31 -18.79 19.00
N HIS A 88 -10.75 -18.54 17.75
CA HIS A 88 -9.99 -18.46 16.44
C HIS A 88 -9.52 -19.73 15.62
N PRO A 89 -9.30 -19.63 14.25
CA PRO A 89 -9.59 -20.71 13.25
C PRO A 89 -8.58 -20.96 12.05
N PHE A 90 -9.01 -21.69 10.97
CA PHE A 90 -8.29 -22.27 9.76
C PHE A 90 -9.09 -22.03 8.42
N LEU A 91 -8.71 -22.27 7.12
CA LEU A 91 -7.44 -22.48 6.33
C LEU A 91 -7.71 -22.51 4.75
N ALA A 92 -6.73 -22.25 3.85
CA ALA A 92 -6.62 -22.64 2.38
C ALA A 92 -7.55 -21.94 1.29
N MET A 93 -7.39 -21.93 -0.07
CA MET A 93 -6.41 -22.27 -1.19
C MET A 93 -6.99 -21.73 -2.58
N SER A 94 -6.46 -21.72 -3.84
CA SER A 94 -5.17 -22.10 -4.56
C SER A 94 -5.03 -21.47 -6.01
N SER A 95 -3.95 -21.72 -6.78
CA SER A 95 -3.34 -20.80 -7.81
C SER A 95 -2.98 -21.35 -9.25
N GLU A 96 -2.95 -20.48 -10.30
CA GLU A 96 -2.09 -20.40 -11.56
C GLU A 96 -2.76 -20.23 -12.98
N PHE A 97 -2.45 -19.14 -13.74
CA PHE A 97 -2.08 -19.02 -15.22
C PHE A 97 -2.09 -17.53 -15.80
N PRO A 98 -1.42 -17.14 -16.95
CA PRO A 98 -0.66 -15.85 -17.02
C PRO A 98 -0.57 -14.94 -18.32
N HIS A 99 -0.29 -13.61 -18.12
CA HIS A 99 0.62 -12.66 -18.90
C HIS A 99 0.27 -12.06 -20.31
N PRO A 100 0.98 -11.01 -20.90
CA PRO A 100 1.56 -9.71 -20.39
C PRO A 100 1.59 -8.44 -21.39
N VAL A 101 2.06 -7.23 -20.92
CA VAL A 101 2.80 -6.06 -21.62
C VAL A 101 2.19 -4.61 -21.82
N ALA A 102 2.87 -3.56 -21.25
CA ALA A 102 3.07 -2.10 -21.66
C ALA A 102 1.93 -1.00 -21.64
N LEU A 103 2.12 0.36 -21.75
CA LEU A 103 3.13 1.41 -21.32
C LEU A 103 2.65 2.92 -21.47
N GLN A 104 3.48 3.90 -21.06
CA GLN A 104 3.58 5.39 -21.35
C GLN A 104 2.54 6.44 -20.78
N ASN A 105 2.84 7.76 -20.94
CA ASN A 105 2.88 8.77 -19.85
C ASN A 105 2.45 10.25 -20.16
N GLU A 106 2.14 11.06 -19.10
CA GLU A 106 2.37 12.53 -18.90
C GLU A 106 1.77 13.04 -17.55
N ALA A 107 2.14 14.23 -17.00
CA ALA A 107 1.90 14.59 -15.56
C ALA A 107 1.54 16.06 -15.15
N HIS A 108 0.95 16.26 -13.94
CA HIS A 108 0.60 17.56 -13.29
C HIS A 108 0.65 17.49 -11.72
N PRO A 109 0.66 18.62 -10.96
CA PRO A 109 1.02 18.63 -9.52
C PRO A 109 -0.06 19.08 -8.49
N GLY A 110 0.12 18.68 -7.22
CA GLY A 110 -0.31 19.43 -6.01
C GLY A 110 -1.42 18.84 -5.13
N GLU A 111 -1.09 18.22 -3.99
CA GLU A 111 -2.01 18.01 -2.84
C GLU A 111 -1.25 17.60 -1.55
N THR A 112 -1.87 17.76 -0.36
CA THR A 112 -1.30 17.39 0.95
C THR A 112 -1.48 15.91 1.31
N ASN A 113 -0.51 15.34 2.04
CA ASN A 113 -0.48 13.94 2.46
C ASN A 113 -1.27 13.70 3.76
N GLU A 114 -2.52 13.25 3.64
CA GLU A 114 -3.20 12.37 4.61
C GLU A 114 -4.52 11.90 3.99
N GLY A 115 -4.70 10.59 3.81
CA GLY A 115 -5.85 10.02 3.08
C GLY A 115 -5.66 8.54 2.78
N ALA A 116 -6.74 7.76 2.88
CA ALA A 116 -6.72 6.31 2.95
C ALA A 116 -7.79 5.73 2.02
N THR A 117 -7.35 5.14 0.90
CA THR A 117 -8.21 4.98 -0.29
C THR A 117 -8.32 3.52 -0.76
N PRO A 118 -9.21 2.68 -0.20
CA PRO A 118 -9.55 1.39 -0.81
C PRO A 118 -10.29 1.61 -2.14
N THR A 119 -9.88 0.86 -3.17
CA THR A 119 -10.28 1.04 -4.57
C THR A 119 -10.54 -0.33 -5.22
N LEU A 120 -11.76 -0.58 -5.70
CA LEU A 120 -12.02 -1.69 -6.64
C LEU A 120 -11.38 -1.34 -7.99
N ALA A 121 -10.81 -2.33 -8.69
CA ALA A 121 -10.35 -2.19 -10.06
C ALA A 121 -10.93 -3.26 -11.01
N ARG A 122 -11.15 -2.88 -12.27
CA ARG A 122 -11.57 -3.80 -13.35
C ARG A 122 -10.91 -3.43 -14.68
N GLN A 123 -10.16 -4.38 -15.24
CA GLN A 123 -9.54 -4.23 -16.56
C GLN A 123 -10.58 -4.04 -17.68
N SER A 124 -10.19 -3.31 -18.72
CA SER A 124 -10.95 -3.07 -19.94
C SER A 124 -10.32 -3.79 -21.14
N GLY A 125 -11.11 -4.51 -21.93
CA GLY A 125 -10.71 -5.04 -23.24
C GLY A 125 -10.26 -6.51 -23.28
N GLY A 126 -9.96 -7.14 -22.14
CA GLY A 126 -9.64 -8.58 -22.05
C GLY A 126 -10.83 -9.46 -21.66
N GLU A 127 -10.59 -10.77 -21.50
CA GLU A 127 -11.53 -11.67 -20.83
C GLU A 127 -11.84 -11.18 -19.41
N ARG A 128 -13.05 -11.44 -18.93
CA ARG A 128 -13.53 -10.91 -17.65
C ARG A 128 -12.90 -11.70 -16.51
N SER A 129 -12.07 -11.04 -15.69
CA SER A 129 -11.64 -11.58 -14.39
C SER A 129 -12.82 -12.20 -13.64
N PRO A 130 -12.77 -13.49 -13.25
CA PRO A 130 -13.90 -14.16 -12.62
C PRO A 130 -14.14 -13.71 -11.17
N PHE A 131 -13.18 -13.01 -10.57
CA PHE A 131 -13.22 -12.47 -9.21
C PHE A 131 -12.90 -10.96 -9.17
N GLY A 132 -13.26 -10.31 -8.06
CA GLY A 132 -12.99 -8.87 -7.85
C GLY A 132 -11.54 -8.59 -7.46
N LEU A 133 -11.00 -7.46 -7.94
CA LEU A 133 -9.70 -6.93 -7.50
C LEU A 133 -9.91 -5.77 -6.54
N VAL A 134 -9.45 -5.92 -5.30
CA VAL A 134 -9.45 -4.87 -4.27
C VAL A 134 -8.03 -4.32 -4.14
N VAL A 135 -7.83 -3.03 -4.29
CA VAL A 135 -6.57 -2.34 -3.97
C VAL A 135 -6.74 -1.59 -2.66
N CYS A 136 -5.86 -1.84 -1.69
CA CYS A 136 -5.79 -1.07 -0.44
C CYS A 136 -4.59 -0.11 -0.48
N MET A 137 -4.77 1.11 0.00
CA MET A 137 -3.68 2.08 0.21
C MET A 137 -3.99 2.92 1.44
N LEU A 138 -3.56 2.43 2.60
CA LEU A 138 -3.95 2.88 3.94
C LEU A 138 -2.71 3.24 4.80
N PRO A 139 -2.85 3.98 5.92
CA PRO A 139 -1.70 4.52 6.65
C PRO A 139 -0.91 3.48 7.47
N THR A 140 -1.59 2.49 8.03
CA THR A 140 -1.02 1.44 8.89
C THR A 140 -1.81 0.14 8.74
N GLY A 141 -1.24 -1.01 9.12
CA GLY A 141 -1.95 -2.29 9.02
C GLY A 141 -3.08 -2.48 10.05
N ARG A 142 -3.16 -1.63 11.09
CA ARG A 142 -4.40 -1.49 11.88
C ARG A 142 -5.57 -1.08 10.98
N HIS A 143 -5.37 -0.07 10.13
CA HIS A 143 -6.41 0.39 9.20
C HIS A 143 -6.72 -0.68 8.13
N VAL A 144 -5.73 -1.46 7.68
CA VAL A 144 -5.96 -2.64 6.81
C VAL A 144 -6.84 -3.67 7.51
N GLY A 145 -6.52 -4.02 8.76
CA GLY A 145 -7.32 -4.94 9.56
C GLY A 145 -8.74 -4.44 9.81
N GLU A 146 -8.92 -3.15 10.13
CA GLU A 146 -10.23 -2.53 10.33
C GLU A 146 -11.05 -2.49 9.03
N VAL A 147 -10.45 -2.13 7.88
CA VAL A 147 -11.15 -2.10 6.59
C VAL A 147 -11.55 -3.51 6.13
N LEU A 148 -10.72 -4.53 6.34
CA LEU A 148 -10.98 -5.90 5.87
C LEU A 148 -11.86 -6.73 6.82
N PHE A 149 -11.61 -6.69 8.13
CA PHE A 149 -12.15 -7.63 9.12
C PHE A 149 -13.07 -7.03 10.20
N SER A 150 -13.37 -5.72 10.16
CA SER A 150 -14.41 -5.18 11.03
C SER A 150 -15.78 -5.81 10.71
N LYS A 151 -16.71 -5.72 11.66
CA LYS A 151 -18.12 -6.08 11.41
C LYS A 151 -18.68 -5.12 10.34
N HIS A 152 -19.24 -5.65 9.25
CA HIS A 152 -19.57 -4.91 8.02
C HIS A 152 -18.35 -4.40 7.23
N GLY A 153 -17.17 -4.96 7.50
CA GLY A 153 -15.93 -4.72 6.76
C GLY A 153 -15.96 -5.30 5.35
N LEU A 154 -14.91 -5.05 4.58
CA LEU A 154 -14.90 -5.33 3.15
C LEU A 154 -15.02 -6.83 2.84
N LEU A 155 -14.44 -7.69 3.67
CA LEU A 155 -14.59 -9.14 3.51
C LEU A 155 -15.95 -9.66 4.03
N ASP A 156 -16.60 -9.00 4.99
CA ASP A 156 -18.00 -9.32 5.35
C ASP A 156 -18.94 -9.06 4.17
N ALA A 157 -18.69 -8.00 3.40
CA ALA A 157 -19.47 -7.71 2.22
C ALA A 157 -19.18 -8.67 1.05
N LEU A 158 -17.94 -9.14 0.94
CA LEU A 158 -17.50 -10.06 -0.12
C LEU A 158 -17.72 -11.55 0.21
N ASP A 159 -17.92 -11.93 1.48
CA ASP A 159 -18.19 -13.31 1.92
C ASP A 159 -19.47 -13.90 1.30
N GLY A 160 -20.46 -13.05 1.01
CA GLY A 160 -21.69 -13.42 0.32
C GLY A 160 -21.49 -13.81 -1.15
N HIS A 161 -20.27 -13.72 -1.68
CA HIS A 161 -19.93 -14.25 -2.99
C HIS A 161 -19.73 -15.76 -2.91
N ALA A 162 -20.79 -16.49 -3.26
CA ALA A 162 -20.65 -17.77 -3.94
C ALA A 162 -20.07 -17.53 -5.35
N CYS A 163 -18.77 -17.23 -5.42
CA CYS A 163 -18.00 -17.63 -6.60
C CYS A 163 -18.18 -19.15 -6.76
N ALA A 164 -18.24 -19.64 -8.00
CA ALA A 164 -18.78 -20.98 -8.27
C ALA A 164 -18.00 -22.10 -7.53
N LYS A 165 -18.62 -23.28 -7.36
CA LYS A 165 -18.09 -24.44 -6.61
C LYS A 165 -16.72 -24.97 -7.11
N ASN A 166 -16.11 -24.36 -8.11
CA ASN A 166 -14.82 -24.73 -8.68
C ASN A 166 -13.67 -23.93 -8.03
N VAL A 167 -13.70 -23.73 -6.70
CA VAL A 167 -12.55 -23.19 -5.93
C VAL A 167 -11.36 -24.18 -5.93
N GLU A 168 -11.63 -25.43 -6.31
CA GLU A 168 -10.64 -26.46 -6.64
C GLU A 168 -9.87 -26.18 -7.95
N ALA A 169 -10.32 -25.21 -8.77
CA ALA A 169 -9.63 -24.86 -10.00
C ALA A 169 -8.45 -23.90 -9.72
N PRO A 170 -7.24 -24.18 -10.26
CA PRO A 170 -6.10 -23.28 -10.27
C PRO A 170 -6.47 -21.81 -10.54
N GLY A 171 -6.15 -20.93 -9.58
CA GLY A 171 -6.24 -19.48 -9.73
C GLY A 171 -7.54 -18.85 -9.28
N THR A 172 -8.43 -19.57 -8.61
CA THR A 172 -9.77 -19.09 -8.26
C THR A 172 -9.93 -18.71 -6.79
N CYS A 173 -10.31 -17.46 -6.55
CA CYS A 173 -10.69 -16.94 -5.23
C CYS A 173 -12.02 -16.16 -5.32
N ARG A 174 -12.58 -15.71 -4.19
CA ARG A 174 -13.74 -14.80 -4.18
C ARG A 174 -13.36 -13.38 -4.61
N ALA A 175 -12.21 -12.91 -4.13
CA ALA A 175 -11.57 -11.66 -4.51
C ALA A 175 -10.08 -11.72 -4.16
N LEU A 176 -9.26 -11.03 -4.95
CA LEU A 176 -7.84 -10.79 -4.67
C LEU A 176 -7.68 -9.40 -4.05
N VAL A 177 -7.09 -9.34 -2.86
CA VAL A 177 -6.72 -8.10 -2.17
C VAL A 177 -5.26 -7.78 -2.47
N ILE A 178 -5.00 -6.54 -2.88
CA ILE A 178 -3.69 -6.01 -3.29
C ILE A 178 -3.37 -4.85 -2.35
N ASP A 179 -2.66 -5.12 -1.26
CA ASP A 179 -2.36 -4.09 -0.26
C ASP A 179 -1.07 -3.34 -0.58
N CYS A 180 -1.22 -2.12 -1.08
CA CYS A 180 -0.11 -1.21 -1.39
C CYS A 180 0.37 -0.41 -0.17
N SER A 181 -0.30 -0.56 0.99
CA SER A 181 0.09 0.03 2.26
C SER A 181 1.47 -0.48 2.73
N THR A 182 2.17 0.29 3.58
CA THR A 182 3.40 -0.20 4.24
C THR A 182 3.09 -0.58 5.69
N ILE A 183 2.98 -1.89 5.93
CA ILE A 183 2.46 -2.48 7.18
C ILE A 183 3.39 -3.50 7.83
N GLY A 184 4.53 -3.83 7.19
CA GLY A 184 5.52 -4.76 7.72
C GLY A 184 5.21 -6.23 7.41
N PRO A 185 6.24 -7.10 7.37
CA PRO A 185 6.11 -8.47 6.87
C PRO A 185 5.17 -9.34 7.71
N LEU A 186 5.28 -9.25 9.04
CA LEU A 186 4.48 -10.04 9.98
C LEU A 186 2.99 -9.72 9.84
N GLN A 187 2.62 -8.44 9.88
CA GLN A 187 1.23 -8.02 9.81
C GLN A 187 0.60 -8.30 8.44
N ALA A 188 1.38 -8.24 7.35
CA ALA A 188 0.90 -8.66 6.03
C ALA A 188 0.59 -10.17 5.96
N ALA A 189 1.45 -11.01 6.57
CA ALA A 189 1.19 -12.45 6.66
C ALA A 189 -0.03 -12.79 7.55
N GLU A 190 -0.20 -12.09 8.69
CA GLU A 190 -1.39 -12.22 9.54
C GLU A 190 -2.69 -11.85 8.80
N VAL A 191 -2.66 -10.74 8.05
CA VAL A 191 -3.79 -10.26 7.24
C VAL A 191 -4.10 -11.23 6.09
N ALA A 192 -3.09 -11.73 5.37
CA ALA A 192 -3.29 -12.73 4.32
C ALA A 192 -3.92 -14.01 4.87
N ALA A 193 -3.38 -14.56 5.95
CA ALA A 193 -3.98 -15.72 6.61
C ALA A 193 -5.42 -15.41 7.10
N GLY A 194 -5.74 -14.17 7.44
CA GLY A 194 -7.11 -13.73 7.71
C GLY A 194 -8.04 -13.77 6.49
N ALA A 195 -7.55 -13.38 5.32
CA ALA A 195 -8.28 -13.37 4.06
C ALA A 195 -8.45 -14.79 3.46
N GLU A 196 -7.40 -15.60 3.50
CA GLU A 196 -7.36 -16.99 3.00
C GLU A 196 -8.39 -17.86 3.72
N ARG A 197 -8.50 -17.75 5.06
CA ARG A 197 -9.54 -18.42 5.86
C ARG A 197 -10.98 -18.06 5.47
N ARG A 198 -11.17 -17.06 4.60
CA ARG A 198 -12.46 -16.61 4.05
C ARG A 198 -12.55 -16.83 2.53
N GLY A 199 -11.62 -17.56 1.90
CA GLY A 199 -11.60 -17.80 0.45
C GLY A 199 -11.22 -16.58 -0.40
N HIS A 200 -10.47 -15.64 0.18
CA HIS A 200 -9.90 -14.48 -0.51
C HIS A 200 -8.38 -14.64 -0.61
N HIS A 201 -7.81 -14.26 -1.75
CA HIS A 201 -6.35 -14.20 -1.90
C HIS A 201 -5.83 -12.82 -1.51
N PHE A 202 -4.55 -12.74 -1.17
CA PHE A 202 -3.89 -11.52 -0.76
C PHE A 202 -2.48 -11.43 -1.38
N VAL A 203 -2.09 -10.24 -1.83
CA VAL A 203 -0.70 -9.88 -2.16
C VAL A 203 -0.37 -8.56 -1.49
N ASP A 204 0.78 -8.50 -0.82
CA ASP A 204 1.36 -7.23 -0.37
C ASP A 204 2.12 -6.60 -1.53
N ALA A 205 1.83 -5.34 -1.85
CA ALA A 205 2.41 -4.60 -2.96
C ALA A 205 2.91 -3.20 -2.56
N PRO A 206 3.66 -3.02 -1.44
CA PRO A 206 4.12 -1.72 -0.99
C PRO A 206 4.93 -0.94 -2.04
N VAL A 207 4.82 0.39 -1.96
CA VAL A 207 5.28 1.32 -3.00
C VAL A 207 6.52 2.14 -2.62
N SER A 208 7.28 2.51 -3.65
CA SER A 208 8.37 3.49 -3.59
C SER A 208 8.27 4.52 -4.72
N GLY A 209 8.75 5.75 -4.46
CA GLY A 209 8.70 6.92 -5.37
C GLY A 209 7.84 8.10 -4.88
N GLY A 210 7.04 7.93 -3.83
CA GLY A 210 6.25 9.00 -3.21
C GLY A 210 5.13 9.59 -4.11
N VAL A 211 4.58 10.73 -3.70
CA VAL A 211 3.44 11.37 -4.39
C VAL A 211 3.74 11.73 -5.85
N PRO A 212 4.91 12.29 -6.22
CA PRO A 212 5.21 12.60 -7.62
C PRO A 212 5.16 11.37 -8.53
N ALA A 213 5.74 10.25 -8.10
CA ALA A 213 5.71 9.00 -8.87
C ALA A 213 4.32 8.35 -8.90
N ALA A 214 3.52 8.52 -7.84
CA ALA A 214 2.12 8.05 -7.81
C ALA A 214 1.24 8.81 -8.82
N THR A 215 1.44 10.12 -8.97
CA THR A 215 0.72 10.93 -9.97
C THR A 215 1.23 10.69 -11.39
N ALA A 216 2.55 10.51 -11.56
CA ALA A 216 3.18 10.25 -12.87
C ALA A 216 3.08 8.80 -13.35
N GLY A 217 2.58 7.87 -12.51
CA GLY A 217 2.50 6.44 -12.83
C GLY A 217 3.84 5.72 -12.88
N THR A 218 4.87 6.26 -12.23
CA THR A 218 6.25 5.77 -12.29
C THR A 218 6.69 5.01 -11.05
N LEU A 219 5.80 4.75 -10.08
CA LEU A 219 6.06 3.98 -8.86
C LEU A 219 6.82 2.66 -9.10
N THR A 220 7.59 2.26 -8.09
CA THR A 220 8.06 0.86 -7.96
C THR A 220 7.18 0.13 -6.96
N PHE A 221 6.58 -0.98 -7.38
CA PHE A 221 5.87 -1.93 -6.52
C PHE A 221 6.78 -3.11 -6.17
N MET A 222 6.87 -3.41 -4.87
CA MET A 222 7.56 -4.57 -4.31
C MET A 222 6.48 -5.57 -3.89
N VAL A 223 6.35 -6.70 -4.59
CA VAL A 223 5.14 -7.55 -4.49
C VAL A 223 5.47 -8.93 -3.91
N GLY A 224 4.81 -9.31 -2.82
CA GLY A 224 4.84 -10.66 -2.25
C GLY A 224 3.53 -11.43 -2.46
N GLY A 225 3.63 -12.76 -2.45
CA GLY A 225 2.50 -13.70 -2.66
C GLY A 225 2.69 -14.60 -3.88
N SER A 226 1.70 -15.47 -4.15
CA SER A 226 1.84 -16.55 -5.13
C SER A 226 2.13 -16.05 -6.55
N ARG A 227 2.80 -16.86 -7.39
CA ARG A 227 3.13 -16.50 -8.78
C ARG A 227 1.87 -16.11 -9.56
N ASN A 228 0.79 -16.87 -9.41
CA ASN A 228 -0.53 -16.58 -9.93
C ASN A 228 -1.04 -15.19 -9.54
N ASP A 229 -1.12 -14.93 -8.23
CA ASP A 229 -1.79 -13.73 -7.72
C ASP A 229 -0.97 -12.48 -8.05
N VAL A 230 0.35 -12.62 -8.09
CA VAL A 230 1.27 -11.58 -8.59
C VAL A 230 1.16 -11.42 -10.11
N ALA A 231 0.92 -12.49 -10.88
CA ALA A 231 0.67 -12.40 -12.33
C ALA A 231 -0.69 -11.74 -12.65
N ILE A 232 -1.71 -11.95 -11.81
CA ILE A 232 -3.04 -11.31 -11.87
C ILE A 232 -2.96 -9.83 -11.48
N ALA A 233 -2.24 -9.50 -10.39
CA ALA A 233 -2.07 -8.14 -9.91
C ALA A 233 -1.17 -7.30 -10.82
N SER A 234 -0.12 -7.90 -11.41
CA SER A 234 0.92 -7.19 -12.16
C SER A 234 0.42 -6.26 -13.27
N PRO A 235 -0.54 -6.63 -14.15
CA PRO A 235 -1.09 -5.72 -15.15
C PRO A 235 -1.71 -4.46 -14.56
N LEU A 236 -2.44 -4.59 -13.43
CA LEU A 236 -3.04 -3.45 -12.73
C LEU A 236 -1.97 -2.56 -12.08
N LEU A 237 -0.99 -3.17 -11.41
CA LEU A 237 0.13 -2.46 -10.79
C LEU A 237 0.98 -1.70 -11.82
N ARG A 238 1.16 -2.27 -13.02
CA ARG A 238 1.85 -1.62 -14.16
C ARG A 238 1.13 -0.42 -14.77
N LEU A 239 -0.15 -0.19 -14.46
CA LEU A 239 -0.81 1.09 -14.77
C LEU A 239 -0.39 2.17 -13.77
N MET A 240 -0.06 1.81 -12.53
CA MET A 240 0.29 2.75 -11.46
C MET A 240 1.80 2.94 -11.30
N GLY A 241 2.63 2.10 -11.93
CA GLY A 241 4.07 2.07 -11.71
C GLY A 241 4.90 1.62 -12.91
N SER A 242 6.10 2.20 -13.03
CA SER A 242 7.10 1.86 -14.04
C SER A 242 7.70 0.47 -13.82
N ARG A 243 7.76 0.02 -12.56
CA ARG A 243 8.41 -1.21 -12.14
C ARG A 243 7.51 -1.99 -11.18
N VAL A 244 7.34 -3.28 -11.45
CA VAL A 244 6.68 -4.25 -10.56
C VAL A 244 7.66 -5.39 -10.39
N VAL A 245 8.04 -5.68 -9.15
CA VAL A 245 9.02 -6.71 -8.79
C VAL A 245 8.32 -7.79 -7.96
N HIS A 246 8.46 -9.05 -8.34
CA HIS A 246 8.07 -10.17 -7.47
C HIS A 246 9.20 -10.41 -6.47
N CYS A 247 8.93 -10.15 -5.19
CA CYS A 247 9.89 -10.21 -4.09
C CYS A 247 9.96 -11.58 -3.41
N GLY A 248 8.94 -12.43 -3.61
CA GLY A 248 8.88 -13.80 -3.10
C GLY A 248 7.47 -14.38 -3.13
N GLU A 249 7.37 -15.70 -3.05
CA GLU A 249 6.10 -16.42 -3.16
C GLU A 249 5.23 -16.34 -1.89
N ALA A 250 5.83 -15.98 -0.76
CA ALA A 250 5.12 -15.69 0.49
C ALA A 250 4.67 -14.22 0.56
N VAL A 251 3.47 -13.99 1.08
CA VAL A 251 3.03 -12.64 1.48
C VAL A 251 3.92 -12.10 2.60
N GLY A 252 4.19 -10.81 2.56
CA GLY A 252 5.09 -10.09 3.46
C GLY A 252 6.49 -9.92 2.88
N THR A 253 6.82 -10.59 1.76
CA THR A 253 8.13 -10.41 1.10
C THR A 253 8.25 -9.06 0.39
N GLY A 254 7.16 -8.48 -0.12
CA GLY A 254 7.14 -7.09 -0.59
C GLY A 254 7.39 -6.10 0.56
N GLN A 255 6.74 -6.30 1.70
CA GLN A 255 6.96 -5.52 2.93
C GLN A 255 8.40 -5.67 3.45
N ALA A 256 9.00 -6.86 3.39
CA ALA A 256 10.39 -7.10 3.79
C ALA A 256 11.37 -6.27 2.93
N PHE A 257 11.23 -6.32 1.60
CA PHE A 257 12.01 -5.47 0.68
C PHE A 257 11.78 -3.98 0.97
N LYS A 258 10.54 -3.57 1.27
CA LYS A 258 10.18 -2.19 1.59
C LYS A 258 10.83 -1.68 2.88
N VAL A 259 10.80 -2.43 3.98
CA VAL A 259 11.42 -1.99 5.24
C VAL A 259 12.95 -1.95 5.14
N CYS A 260 13.58 -2.90 4.45
CA CYS A 260 15.02 -2.86 4.17
C CYS A 260 15.42 -1.66 3.31
N ASN A 261 14.66 -1.36 2.25
CA ASN A 261 14.86 -0.15 1.44
C ASN A 261 14.74 1.14 2.26
N ASN A 262 13.74 1.22 3.13
CA ASN A 262 13.48 2.43 3.91
C ASN A 262 14.43 2.59 5.11
N LEU A 263 15.01 1.52 5.66
CA LEU A 263 16.15 1.59 6.58
C LEU A 263 17.39 2.20 5.89
N ILE A 264 17.73 1.73 4.69
CA ILE A 264 18.86 2.27 3.91
C ILE A 264 18.64 3.76 3.63
N LEU A 265 17.43 4.14 3.19
CA LEU A 265 17.05 5.55 3.00
C LEU A 265 17.25 6.39 4.27
N ALA A 266 16.77 5.91 5.43
CA ALA A 266 16.90 6.62 6.70
C ALA A 266 18.36 6.84 7.11
N ALA A 267 19.16 5.77 7.09
CA ALA A 267 20.58 5.82 7.44
C ALA A 267 21.37 6.74 6.50
N SER A 268 21.16 6.62 5.18
CA SER A 268 21.79 7.49 4.19
C SER A 268 21.33 8.95 4.30
N MET A 269 20.06 9.22 4.59
CA MET A 269 19.56 10.60 4.77
C MET A 269 20.20 11.27 5.99
N LEU A 270 20.28 10.57 7.12
CA LEU A 270 20.93 11.08 8.33
C LEU A 270 22.43 11.33 8.11
N GLY A 271 23.14 10.38 7.49
CA GLY A 271 24.58 10.53 7.19
C GLY A 271 24.88 11.67 6.21
N VAL A 272 24.05 11.88 5.18
CA VAL A 272 24.20 13.03 4.27
C VAL A 272 23.88 14.35 4.98
N ALA A 273 22.82 14.40 5.79
CA ALA A 273 22.46 15.59 6.56
C ALA A 273 23.59 16.01 7.53
N GLU A 274 24.20 15.04 8.22
CA GLU A 274 25.34 15.26 9.12
C GLU A 274 26.60 15.68 8.36
N ALA A 275 26.97 14.98 7.28
CA ALA A 275 28.16 15.30 6.48
C ALA A 275 28.08 16.70 5.84
N PHE A 276 26.90 17.12 5.37
CA PHE A 276 26.71 18.46 4.81
C PHE A 276 26.70 19.56 5.87
N ARG A 277 26.23 19.28 7.09
CA ARG A 277 26.39 20.22 8.22
C ARG A 277 27.84 20.36 8.67
N LEU A 278 28.60 19.25 8.69
CA LEU A 278 30.04 19.31 8.92
C LEU A 278 30.73 20.13 7.81
N GLY A 279 30.33 19.96 6.54
CA GLY A 279 30.81 20.79 5.44
C GLY A 279 30.56 22.29 5.62
N GLU A 280 29.35 22.66 6.06
CA GLU A 280 28.97 24.05 6.35
C GLU A 280 29.81 24.63 7.50
N ALA A 281 30.00 23.87 8.58
CA ALA A 281 30.83 24.26 9.72
C ALA A 281 32.34 24.34 9.40
N LEU A 282 32.82 23.55 8.43
CA LEU A 282 34.18 23.61 7.90
C LEU A 282 34.37 24.69 6.82
N GLY A 283 33.30 25.36 6.39
CA GLY A 283 33.35 26.46 5.41
C GLY A 283 33.64 26.01 3.97
N VAL A 284 33.33 24.76 3.59
CA VAL A 284 33.49 24.30 2.20
C VAL A 284 32.26 24.64 1.35
N ASP A 285 32.44 24.79 0.04
CA ASP A 285 31.32 24.89 -0.89
C ASP A 285 30.52 23.58 -0.91
N LEU A 286 29.28 23.64 -0.45
CA LEU A 286 28.38 22.50 -0.38
C LEU A 286 27.98 21.94 -1.76
N LYS A 287 28.08 22.72 -2.85
CA LYS A 287 27.87 22.21 -4.21
C LYS A 287 29.06 21.40 -4.67
N LEU A 288 30.28 21.92 -4.49
CA LEU A 288 31.50 21.15 -4.76
C LEU A 288 31.60 19.90 -3.88
N LEU A 289 31.17 19.97 -2.61
CA LEU A 289 31.06 18.80 -1.74
C LEU A 289 30.07 17.77 -2.31
N ASN A 290 28.92 18.20 -2.82
CA ASN A 290 27.94 17.33 -3.46
C ASN A 290 28.48 16.65 -4.72
N ASP A 291 29.20 17.38 -5.55
CA ASP A 291 29.82 16.82 -6.76
C ASP A 291 30.89 15.79 -6.40
N VAL A 292 31.74 16.08 -5.41
CA VAL A 292 32.73 15.13 -4.88
C VAL A 292 32.07 13.89 -4.26
N VAL A 293 31.01 14.05 -3.45
CA VAL A 293 30.27 12.93 -2.84
C VAL A 293 29.65 12.04 -3.92
N ASN A 294 29.00 12.62 -4.93
CA ASN A 294 28.34 11.86 -5.99
C ASN A 294 29.31 11.28 -7.03
N ALA A 295 30.55 11.77 -7.11
CA ALA A 295 31.65 11.14 -7.84
C ALA A 295 32.40 10.04 -7.04
N SER A 296 32.12 9.90 -5.73
CA SER A 296 32.89 9.05 -4.80
C SER A 296 32.05 7.93 -4.16
N SER A 297 32.67 7.15 -3.27
CA SER A 297 32.04 6.09 -2.47
C SER A 297 30.93 6.57 -1.51
N GLY A 298 30.81 7.88 -1.27
CA GLY A 298 29.72 8.47 -0.48
C GLY A 298 28.40 8.63 -1.25
N ARG A 299 28.38 8.38 -2.57
CA ARG A 299 27.20 8.52 -3.43
C ARG A 299 26.05 7.65 -2.92
N CYS A 300 24.91 8.26 -2.68
CA CYS A 300 23.65 7.59 -2.40
C CYS A 300 22.48 8.43 -2.94
N TRP A 301 21.28 7.85 -3.04
CA TRP A 301 20.09 8.56 -3.53
C TRP A 301 19.81 9.86 -2.75
N SER A 302 20.03 9.86 -1.43
CA SER A 302 19.87 11.04 -0.58
C SER A 302 20.83 12.18 -0.91
N ALA A 303 22.03 11.90 -1.44
CA ALA A 303 22.96 12.94 -1.90
C ALA A 303 22.68 13.35 -3.36
N GLU A 304 22.41 12.38 -4.23
CA GLU A 304 22.32 12.59 -5.68
C GLU A 304 20.99 13.24 -6.12
N GLN A 305 19.87 12.80 -5.53
CA GLN A 305 18.53 13.07 -6.04
C GLN A 305 17.63 13.79 -5.01
N TYR A 306 18.06 13.90 -3.75
CA TYR A 306 17.21 14.37 -2.65
C TYR A 306 17.97 15.12 -1.55
N ASN A 307 19.02 15.86 -1.92
CA ASN A 307 19.96 16.44 -0.97
C ASN A 307 19.25 17.29 0.12
N PRO A 308 19.49 17.01 1.41
CA PRO A 308 18.83 17.70 2.51
C PRO A 308 19.36 19.13 2.75
N ALA A 309 20.51 19.51 2.19
CA ALA A 309 20.99 20.89 2.24
C ALA A 309 20.25 21.78 1.21
N PRO A 310 19.69 22.93 1.59
CA PRO A 310 18.94 23.80 0.68
C PRO A 310 19.79 24.30 -0.50
N GLY A 311 19.20 24.31 -1.71
CA GLY A 311 19.85 24.86 -2.91
C GLY A 311 20.92 23.98 -3.56
N ILE A 312 21.11 22.75 -3.09
CA ILE A 312 22.04 21.76 -3.68
C ILE A 312 21.37 20.96 -4.81
N VAL A 313 20.15 20.45 -4.58
CA VAL A 313 19.34 19.76 -5.60
C VAL A 313 18.06 20.54 -5.85
N ASP A 314 17.82 20.92 -7.12
CA ASP A 314 16.61 21.60 -7.53
C ASP A 314 15.38 20.68 -7.42
N GLY A 315 14.26 21.23 -6.97
CA GLY A 315 13.04 20.45 -6.72
C GLY A 315 13.06 19.56 -5.47
N ALA A 316 14.20 19.40 -4.78
CA ALA A 316 14.25 18.72 -3.48
C ALA A 316 13.45 19.48 -2.40
N PRO A 317 12.95 18.79 -1.33
CA PRO A 317 12.19 19.43 -0.26
C PRO A 317 12.94 20.52 0.50
N ALA A 318 14.26 20.40 0.63
CA ALA A 318 15.12 21.41 1.28
C ALA A 318 14.94 22.82 0.68
N SER A 319 14.83 22.89 -0.64
CA SER A 319 14.61 24.13 -1.42
C SER A 319 13.19 24.72 -1.28
N ARG A 320 12.30 24.08 -0.52
CA ARG A 320 10.96 24.58 -0.12
C ARG A 320 10.71 24.40 1.39
N ALA A 321 11.74 24.61 2.19
CA ALA A 321 11.71 24.55 3.66
C ALA A 321 11.18 23.22 4.24
N TYR A 322 11.38 22.10 3.52
CA TYR A 322 10.94 20.74 3.84
C TYR A 322 9.42 20.51 3.77
N ALA A 323 8.69 21.36 3.05
CA ALA A 323 7.26 21.16 2.79
C ALA A 323 6.98 20.00 1.81
N GLY A 324 6.03 19.13 2.17
CA GLY A 324 5.63 17.97 1.38
C GLY A 324 6.62 16.80 1.50
N GLY A 325 6.93 16.16 0.36
CA GLY A 325 7.92 15.08 0.32
C GLY A 325 7.46 13.78 1.00
N PHE A 326 8.36 13.14 1.74
CA PHE A 326 8.13 11.96 2.56
C PHE A 326 8.44 12.31 4.02
N SER A 327 7.43 12.30 4.89
CA SER A 327 7.53 12.98 6.18
C SER A 327 8.24 12.17 7.28
N VAL A 328 8.73 12.89 8.29
CA VAL A 328 9.36 12.34 9.50
C VAL A 328 8.49 11.26 10.15
N ASP A 329 7.19 11.50 10.35
CA ASP A 329 6.31 10.52 10.99
C ASP A 329 6.14 9.23 10.16
N LEU A 330 6.22 9.34 8.83
CA LEU A 330 6.16 8.18 7.94
C LEU A 330 7.45 7.35 7.97
N ILE A 331 8.65 7.97 8.09
CA ILE A 331 9.88 7.19 8.29
C ILE A 331 9.96 6.62 9.72
N VAL A 332 9.48 7.32 10.75
CA VAL A 332 9.37 6.75 12.11
C VAL A 332 8.49 5.49 12.08
N LYS A 333 7.33 5.55 11.41
CA LYS A 333 6.45 4.38 11.22
C LYS A 333 7.16 3.24 10.47
N ASP A 334 7.86 3.52 9.37
CA ASP A 334 8.56 2.49 8.59
C ASP A 334 9.76 1.89 9.34
N LEU A 335 10.47 2.67 10.16
CA LEU A 335 11.56 2.20 11.00
C LEU A 335 11.08 1.39 12.21
N VAL A 336 9.89 1.67 12.75
CA VAL A 336 9.25 0.78 13.74
C VAL A 336 9.00 -0.60 13.11
N LEU A 337 8.36 -0.65 11.95
CA LEU A 337 8.12 -1.92 11.23
C LEU A 337 9.42 -2.65 10.84
N CYS A 338 10.52 -1.91 10.64
CA CYS A 338 11.85 -2.48 10.46
C CYS A 338 12.38 -3.10 11.77
N ARG A 339 12.25 -2.40 12.90
CA ARG A 339 12.67 -2.90 14.21
C ARG A 339 11.82 -4.11 14.66
N ASP A 340 10.51 -4.08 14.47
CA ASP A 340 9.61 -5.21 14.73
C ASP A 340 10.04 -6.46 13.94
N ALA A 341 10.52 -6.27 12.71
CA ALA A 341 11.09 -7.35 11.88
C ALA A 341 12.47 -7.83 12.34
N PHE A 342 13.28 -6.99 13.00
CA PHE A 342 14.51 -7.41 13.68
C PHE A 342 14.21 -8.17 14.97
N GLU A 343 13.27 -7.70 15.80
CA GLU A 343 12.87 -8.32 17.08
C GLU A 343 12.32 -9.76 16.89
N ALA A 344 11.78 -10.07 15.71
CA ALA A 344 11.34 -11.42 15.32
C ALA A 344 12.50 -12.39 14.96
N HIS A 345 13.76 -11.95 14.99
CA HIS A 345 14.94 -12.71 14.59
C HIS A 345 16.07 -12.58 15.64
N PRO A 346 17.05 -13.51 15.69
CA PRO A 346 18.21 -13.41 16.59
C PRO A 346 19.25 -12.40 16.06
N LEU A 347 18.86 -11.14 15.87
CA LEU A 347 19.64 -10.07 15.24
C LEU A 347 19.61 -8.78 16.09
N THR A 348 20.61 -7.93 15.93
CA THR A 348 20.66 -6.58 16.53
C THR A 348 20.46 -5.51 15.46
N CYS A 349 19.89 -4.36 15.84
CA CYS A 349 19.47 -3.31 14.91
C CYS A 349 19.98 -1.89 15.25
N PRO A 350 21.25 -1.71 15.62
CA PRO A 350 21.75 -0.43 16.15
C PRO A 350 21.57 0.78 15.22
N VAL A 351 21.64 0.57 13.90
CA VAL A 351 21.37 1.64 12.91
C VAL A 351 19.89 2.03 12.90
N THR A 352 18.98 1.06 13.04
CA THR A 352 17.53 1.29 13.13
C THR A 352 17.18 2.05 14.41
N ASP A 353 17.76 1.68 15.55
CA ASP A 353 17.51 2.33 16.84
C ASP A 353 18.07 3.76 16.90
N ALA A 354 19.27 3.98 16.34
CA ALA A 354 19.82 5.33 16.20
C ALA A 354 18.93 6.22 15.31
N ALA A 355 18.55 5.72 14.13
CA ALA A 355 17.66 6.45 13.22
C ALA A 355 16.27 6.71 13.82
N LEU A 356 15.69 5.74 14.53
CA LEU A 356 14.44 5.91 15.28
C LEU A 356 14.55 7.01 16.33
N THR A 357 15.67 7.05 17.06
CA THR A 357 15.90 8.05 18.12
C THR A 357 15.97 9.45 17.54
N MET A 358 16.72 9.64 16.44
CA MET A 358 16.84 10.92 15.76
C MET A 358 15.52 11.39 15.14
N PHE A 359 14.83 10.54 14.36
CA PHE A 359 13.57 10.92 13.72
C PHE A 359 12.41 11.07 14.71
N ARG A 360 12.37 10.31 15.82
CA ARG A 360 11.41 10.59 16.92
C ARG A 360 11.67 11.95 17.54
N SER A 361 12.92 12.30 17.86
CA SER A 361 13.23 13.63 18.37
C SER A 361 12.85 14.76 17.38
N MET A 362 12.85 14.51 16.07
CA MET A 362 12.28 15.45 15.08
C MET A 362 10.75 15.56 15.22
N SER A 363 10.05 14.43 15.31
CA SER A 363 8.59 14.37 15.50
C SER A 363 8.16 15.08 16.79
N ASP A 364 8.81 14.76 17.92
CA ASP A 364 8.54 15.31 19.25
C ASP A 364 8.78 16.84 19.32
N LYS A 365 9.69 17.37 18.50
CA LYS A 365 9.94 18.82 18.32
C LYS A 365 8.91 19.50 17.39
N GLY A 366 7.86 18.80 16.95
CA GLY A 366 6.79 19.29 16.07
C GLY A 366 7.08 19.16 14.56
N HIS A 367 8.21 18.57 14.17
CA HIS A 367 8.60 18.45 12.75
C HIS A 367 8.08 17.18 12.06
N GLY A 368 7.21 16.40 12.71
CA GLY A 368 6.67 15.12 12.19
C GLY A 368 6.06 15.20 10.77
N HIS A 369 5.47 16.36 10.45
CA HIS A 369 4.83 16.68 9.17
C HIS A 369 5.80 17.17 8.08
N LEU A 370 7.05 17.49 8.41
CA LEU A 370 8.08 17.93 7.46
C LEU A 370 8.74 16.72 6.79
N ASP A 371 9.30 16.93 5.60
CA ASP A 371 10.09 15.94 4.88
C ASP A 371 11.34 15.50 5.68
N ILE A 372 11.74 14.22 5.56
CA ILE A 372 12.90 13.63 6.23
C ILE A 372 14.23 14.39 6.04
N GLY A 373 14.38 15.16 4.96
CA GLY A 373 15.52 16.06 4.77
C GLY A 373 15.66 17.12 5.86
N CYS A 374 14.61 17.39 6.66
CA CYS A 374 14.67 18.29 7.80
C CYS A 374 15.63 17.80 8.90
N ALA A 375 16.17 16.58 8.81
CA ALA A 375 17.32 16.13 9.57
C ALA A 375 18.49 17.13 9.53
N PHE A 376 18.72 17.79 8.38
CA PHE A 376 19.73 18.87 8.27
C PHE A 376 19.43 20.04 9.22
N ARG A 377 18.17 20.35 9.52
CA ARG A 377 17.78 21.34 10.55
C ARG A 377 17.77 20.80 11.99
N HIS A 378 17.96 19.50 12.22
CA HIS A 378 17.91 18.94 13.57
C HIS A 378 19.27 18.97 14.30
N ASN A 379 20.37 18.83 13.56
CA ASN A 379 21.73 18.81 14.10
C ASN A 379 22.27 20.24 14.27
N THR A 380 21.59 21.05 15.08
CA THR A 380 21.88 22.48 15.35
C THR A 380 21.87 22.79 16.85
#